data_AF-A0A846NFC9-F1
#
_entry.id   AF-A0A846NFC9-F1
#
_cell.length_a   1.000
_cell.length_b   1.000
_cell.length_c   1.000
_cell.angle_alpha   90.00
_cell.angle_beta   90.00
_cell.angle_gamma   90.00
#
_symmetry.space_group_name_H-M   'P 1'
#
loop_
_entity.id
_entity.type
_entity.pdbx_description
1 polymer ?
#
loop_
_entity_poly.entity_id
_entity_poly.type
_entity_poly.pdbx_seq_one_letter_code
_entity_poly.pdbx_strand_id
1 'polypeptide(L)' 'MAVQKPTLTVNPYKGLAAFTEADADLFFGRGEDIDILLGKVCSYGMVTLLGESGIGKTSLLRAGLTPQLEKLG' A
#
# COMPACT_ATOMS: atom_id res chain seq x y z
N MET A 1 6.80 -35.07 -7.31
CA MET A 1 7.63 -34.01 -6.71
C MET A 1 6.77 -33.28 -5.68
N ALA A 2 7.12 -33.34 -4.40
CA ALA A 2 6.33 -32.68 -3.36
C ALA A 2 6.49 -31.16 -3.47
N VAL A 3 5.38 -30.44 -3.65
CA VAL A 3 5.38 -28.97 -3.58
C VAL A 3 5.61 -28.61 -2.11
N GLN A 4 6.81 -28.14 -1.78
CA GLN A 4 7.07 -27.56 -0.47
C GLN A 4 6.16 -26.34 -0.30
N LYS A 5 5.22 -26.39 0.64
CA LYS A 5 4.46 -25.21 1.04
C LYS A 5 5.44 -24.26 1.73
N PRO A 6 5.49 -22.97 1.32
CA PRO A 6 6.30 -22.00 2.02
C PRO A 6 5.80 -21.94 3.47
N THR A 7 6.69 -22.21 4.42
CA THR A 7 6.41 -22.00 5.84
C THR A 7 6.49 -20.50 6.09
N LEU A 8 5.37 -19.81 5.89
CA LEU A 8 5.27 -18.40 6.28
C LEU A 8 5.38 -18.34 7.80
N THR A 9 6.39 -17.65 8.30
CA THR A 9 6.60 -17.42 9.74
C THR A 9 5.56 -16.46 10.32
N VAL A 10 4.79 -15.78 9.46
CA VAL A 10 3.73 -14.82 9.80
C VAL A 10 2.53 -15.04 8.87
N ASN A 11 1.31 -14.89 9.37
CA ASN A 11 0.10 -15.01 8.54
C ASN A 11 0.04 -13.87 7.50
N PRO A 12 0.00 -14.15 6.18
CA PRO A 12 0.00 -13.12 5.15
C PRO A 12 -1.33 -12.35 5.10
N TYR A 13 -2.39 -12.90 5.67
CA TYR A 13 -3.70 -12.27 5.70
C TYR A 13 -3.89 -11.47 7.00
N LYS A 14 -4.01 -10.15 6.86
CA LYS A 14 -4.18 -9.21 7.98
C LYS A 14 -5.61 -9.05 8.49
N GLY A 15 -6.60 -9.66 7.81
CA GLY A 15 -8.01 -9.48 8.15
C GLY A 15 -8.45 -8.01 7.98
N LEU A 16 -9.10 -7.45 9.00
CA LEU A 16 -9.58 -6.06 9.00
C LEU A 16 -8.53 -5.05 9.50
N ALA A 17 -7.32 -5.50 9.86
CA ALA A 17 -6.29 -4.58 10.28
C ALA A 17 -5.86 -3.67 9.12
N ALA A 18 -5.70 -2.37 9.41
CA ALA A 18 -5.19 -1.43 8.42
C ALA A 18 -3.75 -1.79 8.02
N PHE A 19 -3.42 -1.53 6.75
CA PHE A 19 -2.03 -1.67 6.28
C PHE A 19 -1.24 -0.42 6.69
N THR A 20 0.00 -0.64 7.10
CA THR A 20 0.97 0.38 7.45
C THR A 20 2.17 0.32 6.51
N GLU A 21 3.10 1.24 6.69
CA GLU A 21 4.36 1.31 5.95
C GLU A 21 5.13 -0.03 6.01
N ALA A 22 5.09 -0.73 7.14
CA ALA A 22 5.75 -2.02 7.35
C ALA A 22 5.12 -3.17 6.53
N ASP A 23 3.91 -2.97 6.00
CA ASP A 23 3.19 -3.98 5.23
C ASP A 23 3.29 -3.74 3.71
N ALA A 24 4.18 -2.85 3.25
CA ALA A 24 4.33 -2.51 1.84
C ALA A 24 4.47 -3.77 0.95
N ASP A 25 5.22 -4.77 1.42
CA ASP A 25 5.44 -6.04 0.69
C ASP A 25 4.17 -6.91 0.59
N LEU A 26 3.18 -6.66 1.44
CA LEU A 26 1.88 -7.36 1.46
C LEU A 26 0.76 -6.53 0.82
N PHE A 27 1.02 -5.28 0.42
CA PHE A 27 0.02 -4.38 -0.13
C PHE A 27 0.00 -4.44 -1.66
N PHE A 28 -1.03 -5.06 -2.24
CA PHE A 28 -1.15 -5.28 -3.69
C PHE A 28 -2.54 -4.91 -4.24
N GLY A 29 -2.66 -4.86 -5.57
CA GLY A 29 -3.92 -4.59 -6.28
C GLY A 29 -4.29 -3.10 -6.42
N ARG A 30 -3.45 -2.20 -5.89
CA ARG A 30 -3.64 -0.74 -5.92
C ARG A 30 -2.50 0.01 -6.63
N GLY A 31 -1.73 -0.67 -7.48
CA GLY A 31 -0.56 -0.09 -8.15
C GLY A 31 -0.89 1.16 -8.97
N GLU A 32 -1.91 1.09 -9.83
CA GLU A 32 -2.32 2.23 -10.66
C GLU A 32 -2.77 3.44 -9.83
N ASP A 33 -3.53 3.20 -8.75
CA ASP A 33 -3.93 4.26 -7.80
C ASP A 33 -2.71 4.93 -7.17
N ILE A 34 -1.68 4.15 -6.81
CA ILE A 34 -0.41 4.64 -6.25
C ILE A 34 0.33 5.49 -7.28
N ASP A 35 0.48 5.00 -8.52
CA ASP A 35 1.23 5.69 -9.57
C ASP A 35 0.59 7.05 -9.92
N ILE A 36 -0.74 7.08 -10.03
CA ILE A 36 -1.49 8.33 -10.24
C ILE A 36 -1.27 9.30 -9.07
N LEU A 37 -1.36 8.80 -7.85
CA LEU A 37 -1.22 9.62 -6.65
C LEU A 37 0.21 10.16 -6.50
N LEU A 38 1.21 9.33 -6.78
CA LEU A 38 2.62 9.70 -6.76
C LEU A 38 2.91 10.83 -7.76
N GLY A 39 2.45 10.69 -9.01
CA GLY A 39 2.59 11.73 -10.02
C GLY A 39 1.94 13.06 -9.61
N LYS A 40 0.77 13.00 -8.97
CA LYS A 40 0.09 14.20 -8.44
C LYS A 40 0.88 14.84 -7.30
N VAL A 41 1.32 14.06 -6.31
CA VAL A 41 2.04 14.59 -5.14
C VAL A 41 3.39 15.19 -5.53
N CYS A 42 4.08 14.63 -6.52
CA CYS A 42 5.31 15.21 -7.05
C CYS A 42 5.08 16.50 -7.86
N SER A 43 3.87 16.73 -8.39
CA SER A 43 3.56 17.87 -9.27
C SER A 43 2.85 19.03 -8.56
N TYR A 44 2.16 18.75 -7.44
CA TYR A 44 1.32 19.72 -6.75
C TYR A 44 1.67 19.77 -5.26
N GLY A 45 1.70 20.98 -4.69
CA GLY A 45 1.95 21.17 -3.26
C GLY A 45 0.85 20.65 -2.33
N MET A 46 -0.33 20.30 -2.88
CA MET A 46 -1.43 19.71 -2.12
C MET A 46 -2.27 18.80 -3.02
N VAL A 47 -2.61 17.60 -2.52
CA VAL A 47 -3.47 16.63 -3.20
C VAL A 47 -4.50 16.09 -2.21
N THR A 48 -5.77 16.06 -2.62
CA THR A 48 -6.86 15.52 -1.81
C THR A 48 -7.28 14.14 -2.31
N LEU A 49 -7.26 13.14 -1.42
CA LEU A 49 -7.74 11.78 -1.71
C LEU A 49 -9.17 11.60 -1.15
N LEU A 50 -10.13 11.35 -2.05
CA LEU A 50 -11.55 11.17 -1.72
C LEU A 50 -11.99 9.72 -1.85
N GLY A 51 -13.02 9.33 -1.08
CA GLY A 51 -13.66 8.02 -1.17
C GLY A 51 -14.40 7.64 0.10
N GLU A 52 -15.23 6.61 0.02
CA GLU A 52 -16.05 6.14 1.15
C GLU A 52 -15.20 5.65 2.34
N SER A 53 -15.82 5.61 3.53
CA SER A 53 -15.14 5.06 4.71
C SER A 53 -14.84 3.58 4.52
N GLY A 54 -13.70 3.10 5.02
CA GLY A 54 -13.34 1.68 4.98
C GLY A 54 -12.75 1.16 3.66
N ILE A 55 -12.73 1.94 2.56
CA ILE A 55 -12.15 1.50 1.27
C ILE A 55 -10.61 1.37 1.27
N GLY A 56 -9.96 1.72 2.39
CA GLY A 56 -8.51 1.63 2.53
C GLY A 56 -7.72 2.87 2.11
N LYS A 57 -8.30 4.08 2.12
CA LYS A 57 -7.56 5.34 1.81
C LYS A 57 -6.30 5.50 2.67
N THR A 58 -6.43 5.30 3.98
CA THR A 58 -5.28 5.37 4.90
C THR A 58 -4.25 4.29 4.60
N SER A 59 -4.69 3.07 4.28
CA SER A 59 -3.82 1.98 3.85
C SER A 59 -3.08 2.30 2.54
N LEU A 60 -3.77 2.89 1.56
CA LEU A 60 -3.19 3.33 0.29
C LEU A 60 -2.10 4.39 0.51
N LEU A 61 -2.36 5.35 1.40
CA LEU A 61 -1.36 6.37 1.75
C LEU A 61 -0.15 5.74 2.45
N ARG A 62 -0.37 4.91 3.48
CA ARG A 62 0.71 4.42 4.36
C ARG A 62 1.49 3.26 3.80
N ALA A 63 0.82 2.26 3.24
CA ALA A 63 1.48 1.05 2.72
C ALA A 63 1.80 1.15 1.22
N GLY A 64 1.07 2.01 0.49
CA GLY A 64 1.25 2.22 -0.94
C GLY A 64 2.14 3.42 -1.27
N LEU A 65 1.69 4.62 -0.90
CA LEU A 65 2.32 5.88 -1.32
C LEU A 65 3.60 6.22 -0.52
N THR A 66 3.54 6.21 0.82
CA THR A 66 4.67 6.59 1.68
C THR A 66 5.96 5.83 1.34
N PRO A 67 5.95 4.49 1.18
CA PRO A 67 7.18 3.76 0.84
C PRO A 67 7.74 4.09 -0.54
N GLN A 68 6.91 4.60 -1.47
CA GLN A 68 7.39 5.07 -2.77
C GLN A 68 8.00 6.46 -2.68
N LEU A 69 7.42 7.35 -1.87
CA LEU A 69 7.99 8.67 -1.58
C LEU A 69 9.35 8.55 -0.88
N GLU A 70 9.48 7.66 0.11
CA GLU A 70 10.75 7.38 0.79
C GLU A 70 11.86 6.87 -0.15
N LYS A 71 11.49 6.16 -1.23
CA LYS A 71 12.45 5.74 -2.27
C LYS A 71 12.91 6.89 -3.16
N LEU A 72 12.15 7.99 -3.23
CA LEU A 72 12.48 9.16 -4.02
C LEU A 72 13.34 10.18 -3.26
N GLY A 73 13.28 10.20 -1.91
CA GLY A 73 14.12 11.09 -1.08
C GLY A 73 13.64 11.24 0.35
#